data_AF-A0A6J7IT54-F1
#
_entry.id   AF-A0A6J7IT54-F1
#
_cell.length_a   1.000
_cell.length_b   1.000
_cell.length_c   1.000
_cell.angle_alpha   90.00
_cell.angle_beta   90.00
_cell.angle_gamma   90.00
#
_symmetry.space_group_name_H-M   'P 1'
#
loop_
_entity.id
_entity.type
_entity.pdbx_description
1 polymer ?
#
loop_
_entity_poly.entity_id
_entity_poly.type
_entity_poly.pdbx_seq_one_letter_code
_entity_poly.pdbx_strand_id
1 'polypeptide(L)'
;MGPCEGAGWNAGQVLTVPPCSDRPRCVLREASPNPTEGTTMAIEVRIPTILRTHTGGNKIVSGSGSTLSALVDDIDGQHPGIKGRLVTDEGKLHRFVNVYVNDEDVRFTGALDTELKDGDSVTILPAVAGG
;
A
#
# COMPACT_ATOMS: atom_id res chain seq x y z
N MET A 1 -11.82 44.60 -42.64
CA MET A 1 -11.58 44.59 -44.10
C MET A 1 -12.19 43.30 -44.65
N GLY A 2 -13.20 43.43 -45.51
CA GLY A 2 -13.66 42.39 -46.47
C GLY A 2 -14.41 41.18 -45.89
N PRO A 3 -15.30 40.54 -46.67
CA PRO A 3 -16.57 40.02 -46.17
C PRO A 3 -16.80 38.51 -46.35
N CYS A 4 -17.96 38.12 -45.81
CA CYS A 4 -18.75 36.90 -45.93
C CYS A 4 -18.79 36.26 -47.33
N GLU A 5 -18.78 34.92 -47.37
CA GLU A 5 -19.35 34.05 -48.43
C GLU A 5 -19.18 32.58 -47.93
N GLY A 6 -20.16 31.68 -47.85
CA GLY A 6 -21.58 31.73 -48.18
C GLY A 6 -22.30 30.57 -47.45
N ALA A 7 -23.53 30.85 -47.03
CA ALA A 7 -24.46 29.86 -46.52
C ALA A 7 -25.09 29.09 -47.70
N GLY A 8 -24.97 27.77 -47.68
CA GLY A 8 -25.79 26.87 -48.48
C GLY A 8 -26.73 26.11 -47.56
N TRP A 9 -27.92 26.66 -47.32
CA TRP A 9 -28.99 25.99 -46.58
C TRP A 9 -29.89 25.26 -47.57
N ASN A 10 -29.97 23.94 -47.47
CA ASN A 10 -31.09 23.21 -48.04
C ASN A 10 -32.17 23.04 -46.98
N ALA A 11 -33.28 23.72 -47.23
CA ALA A 11 -34.53 23.58 -46.52
C ALA A 11 -35.20 22.25 -46.87
N GLY A 12 -35.74 21.57 -45.86
CA GLY A 12 -36.66 20.47 -46.08
C GLY A 12 -36.31 19.23 -45.29
N GLN A 13 -36.43 19.30 -43.96
CA GLN A 13 -36.85 18.16 -43.15
C GLN A 13 -37.34 18.65 -41.79
N VAL A 14 -38.66 18.81 -41.70
CA VAL A 14 -39.38 18.72 -40.43
C VAL A 14 -39.40 17.25 -40.07
N LEU A 15 -38.63 16.86 -39.06
CA LEU A 15 -38.81 15.60 -38.36
C LEU A 15 -38.72 15.88 -36.86
N THR A 16 -39.90 16.00 -36.27
CA THR A 16 -40.30 15.52 -34.94
C THR A 16 -39.18 15.35 -33.91
N VAL A 17 -39.21 16.20 -32.89
CA VAL A 17 -38.60 15.92 -31.57
C VAL A 17 -39.25 14.68 -30.95
N PRO A 18 -38.51 13.58 -30.70
CA PRO A 18 -39.00 12.56 -29.79
C PRO A 18 -38.74 12.97 -28.33
N PRO A 19 -39.65 12.65 -27.40
CA PRO A 19 -39.44 12.87 -25.97
C PRO A 19 -38.28 12.00 -25.46
N CYS A 20 -37.36 12.60 -24.70
CA CYS A 20 -36.41 11.86 -23.88
C CYS A 20 -37.16 11.10 -22.79
N SER A 21 -37.65 9.91 -23.12
CA SER A 21 -38.12 8.92 -22.15
C SER A 21 -37.44 7.60 -22.47
N ASP A 22 -36.93 6.97 -21.42
CA ASP A 22 -36.54 5.56 -21.34
C ASP A 22 -35.16 5.16 -21.89
N ARG A 23 -34.16 5.18 -20.99
CA ARG A 23 -33.29 4.00 -20.79
C ARG A 23 -33.01 3.76 -19.31
N PRO A 24 -33.32 2.56 -18.78
CA PRO A 24 -32.85 2.10 -17.48
C PRO A 24 -31.43 1.50 -17.61
N ARG A 25 -30.72 1.45 -16.47
CA ARG A 25 -29.38 0.86 -16.27
C ARG A 25 -28.20 1.66 -16.87
N CYS A 26 -27.72 2.61 -16.09
CA CYS A 26 -26.31 2.59 -15.74
C CYS A 26 -26.25 2.58 -14.21
N VAL A 27 -26.30 1.37 -13.64
CA VAL A 27 -25.82 1.16 -12.27
C VAL A 27 -24.33 1.47 -12.29
N LEU A 28 -23.97 2.70 -11.92
CA LEU A 28 -22.63 3.04 -11.48
C LEU A 28 -22.42 2.30 -10.15
N ARG A 29 -22.13 1.02 -10.33
CA ARG A 29 -21.50 0.17 -9.34
C ARG A 29 -20.01 0.47 -9.43
N GLU A 30 -19.60 1.48 -8.71
CA GLU A 30 -18.29 1.46 -8.08
C GLU A 30 -18.58 1.62 -6.60
N ALA A 31 -18.66 0.47 -5.94
CA ALA A 31 -18.55 0.41 -4.49
C ALA A 31 -17.22 1.09 -4.17
N SER A 32 -17.28 2.36 -3.77
CA SER A 32 -16.23 2.93 -2.96
C SER A 32 -16.33 2.16 -1.66
N PRO A 33 -15.39 1.25 -1.31
CA PRO A 33 -15.29 0.89 0.08
C PRO A 33 -14.97 2.20 0.79
N ASN A 34 -15.98 2.72 1.48
CA ASN A 34 -15.78 3.60 2.60
C ASN A 34 -14.65 2.95 3.41
N PRO A 35 -13.50 3.61 3.65
CA PRO A 35 -12.58 3.08 4.63
C PRO A 35 -13.32 3.18 5.95
N THR A 36 -14.02 2.11 6.30
CA THR A 36 -14.41 1.82 7.66
C THR A 36 -13.16 2.10 8.49
N GLU A 37 -13.29 3.00 9.45
CA GLU A 37 -12.46 3.05 10.65
C GLU A 37 -12.31 1.62 11.20
N GLY A 38 -11.36 0.87 10.66
CA GLY A 38 -10.75 -0.26 11.31
C GLY A 38 -9.68 0.35 12.17
N THR A 39 -9.92 0.39 13.48
CA THR A 39 -8.93 0.59 14.54
C THR A 39 -7.53 0.34 14.02
N THR A 40 -6.81 1.43 13.80
CA THR A 40 -5.58 1.49 13.02
C THR A 40 -4.54 0.55 13.60
N MET A 41 -4.36 -0.64 13.03
CA MET A 41 -3.23 -1.54 13.33
C MET A 41 -1.95 -0.95 12.72
N ALA A 42 -1.54 0.24 13.15
CA ALA A 42 -0.34 0.90 12.67
C ALA A 42 0.82 0.48 13.57
N ILE A 43 1.46 -0.62 13.18
CA ILE A 43 2.71 -1.05 13.82
C ILE A 43 3.82 -0.17 13.27
N GLU A 44 4.60 0.45 14.16
CA GLU A 44 5.71 1.32 13.76
C GLU A 44 6.94 0.49 13.46
N VAL A 45 7.41 0.47 12.21
CA VAL A 45 8.63 -0.26 11.84
C VAL A 45 9.77 0.70 11.56
N ARG A 46 10.85 0.57 12.34
CA ARG A 46 12.06 1.37 12.25
C ARG A 46 13.04 0.75 11.28
N ILE A 47 13.37 1.52 10.24
CA ILE A 47 14.17 1.06 9.11
C ILE A 47 15.61 1.58 9.24
N PRO A 48 16.61 0.67 9.27
CA PRO A 48 18.01 1.05 9.36
C PRO A 48 18.46 1.72 8.06
N THR A 49 19.50 2.55 8.15
CA THR A 49 19.99 3.37 7.02
C THR A 49 20.25 2.56 5.75
N ILE A 50 20.75 1.33 5.87
CA ILE A 50 21.04 0.44 4.74
C ILE A 50 19.80 0.00 3.94
N LEU A 51 18.62 0.00 4.57
CA LEU A 51 17.36 -0.42 3.94
C LEU A 51 16.51 0.77 3.50
N ARG A 52 16.91 2.01 3.83
CA ARG A 52 16.17 3.23 3.46
C ARG A 52 16.06 3.44 1.95
N THR A 53 16.96 2.85 1.16
CA THR A 53 16.85 2.86 -0.31
C THR A 53 15.60 2.15 -0.83
N HIS A 54 15.07 1.17 -0.08
CA HIS A 54 13.85 0.44 -0.42
C HIS A 54 12.59 1.17 0.06
N THR A 55 12.69 1.97 1.13
CA THR A 55 11.55 2.71 1.72
C THR A 55 11.48 4.17 1.29
N GLY A 56 12.18 4.54 0.21
CA GLY A 56 12.18 5.92 -0.31
C GLY A 56 12.84 6.96 0.62
N GLY A 57 13.71 6.52 1.53
CA GLY A 57 14.37 7.38 2.51
C GLY A 57 13.68 7.42 3.88
N ASN A 58 12.51 6.79 4.03
CA ASN A 58 11.76 6.82 5.28
C ASN A 58 12.44 6.01 6.37
N LYS A 59 12.67 6.66 7.52
CA LYS A 59 13.26 6.04 8.72
C LYS A 59 12.26 5.16 9.48
N ILE A 60 10.99 5.48 9.35
CA ILE A 60 9.86 4.84 10.02
C ILE A 60 8.83 4.57 8.93
N VAL A 61 8.35 3.34 8.87
CA VAL A 61 7.23 2.94 8.00
C VAL A 61 6.15 2.33 8.87
N SER A 62 4.90 2.54 8.50
CA SER A 62 3.74 1.96 9.17
C SER A 62 3.29 0.73 8.38
N GLY A 63 3.14 -0.40 9.06
CA GLY A 63 2.58 -1.60 8.46
C GLY A 63 1.51 -2.22 9.34
N SER A 64 0.79 -3.19 8.77
CA SER A 64 -0.29 -3.90 9.46
C SER A 64 -0.12 -5.41 9.32
N GLY A 65 -0.32 -6.14 10.41
CA GLY A 65 -0.26 -7.61 10.40
C GLY A 65 -0.48 -8.19 11.78
N SER A 66 -1.09 -9.38 11.85
CA SER A 66 -1.28 -10.11 13.11
C SER A 66 -0.01 -10.81 13.58
N THR A 67 0.93 -11.05 12.66
CA THR A 67 2.21 -11.71 12.92
C THR A 67 3.34 -10.94 12.23
N LEU A 68 4.58 -11.17 12.66
CA LEU A 68 5.75 -10.58 12.02
C LEU A 68 5.85 -10.96 10.53
N SER A 69 5.49 -12.18 10.16
CA SER A 69 5.39 -12.59 8.75
C SER A 69 4.39 -11.74 7.96
N ALA A 70 3.17 -11.60 8.47
CA ALA A 70 2.13 -10.80 7.81
C ALA A 70 2.54 -9.32 7.68
N LEU A 71 3.17 -8.75 8.73
CA LEU A 71 3.69 -7.39 8.69
C LEU A 71 4.80 -7.22 7.64
N VAL A 72 5.72 -8.17 7.54
CA VAL A 72 6.79 -8.11 6.53
C VAL A 72 6.23 -8.23 5.12
N ASP A 73 5.21 -9.06 4.90
CA ASP A 73 4.50 -9.17 3.62
C ASP A 73 3.75 -7.88 3.25
N ASP A 74 3.09 -7.23 4.22
CA ASP A 74 2.43 -5.93 4.02
C ASP A 74 3.44 -4.84 3.62
N ILE A 75 4.54 -4.73 4.37
CA ILE A 75 5.60 -3.77 4.08
C ILE A 75 6.27 -4.05 2.73
N ASP A 76 6.44 -5.32 2.33
CA ASP A 76 6.97 -5.66 1.01
C ASP A 76 6.00 -5.29 -0.12
N GLY A 77 4.69 -5.41 0.12
CA GLY A 77 3.68 -4.90 -0.80
C GLY A 77 3.76 -3.38 -1.02
N GLN A 78 4.12 -2.62 0.03
CA GLN A 78 4.35 -1.17 -0.04
C GLN A 78 5.74 -0.81 -0.57
N HIS A 79 6.75 -1.61 -0.25
CA HIS A 79 8.17 -1.40 -0.49
C HIS A 79 8.83 -2.66 -1.06
N PRO A 80 8.64 -2.94 -2.36
CA PRO A 80 9.05 -4.20 -2.95
C PRO A 80 10.56 -4.43 -2.83
N GLY A 81 10.92 -5.65 -2.40
CA GLY A 81 12.30 -6.10 -2.26
C GLY A 81 12.90 -5.91 -0.88
N ILE A 82 12.15 -5.34 0.08
CA ILE A 82 12.59 -5.25 1.47
C ILE A 82 12.55 -6.62 2.16
N LYS A 83 11.54 -7.46 1.86
CA LYS A 83 11.42 -8.81 2.43
C LYS A 83 12.64 -9.67 2.11
N GLY A 84 13.14 -9.59 0.87
CA GLY A 84 14.35 -10.31 0.45
C GLY A 84 15.64 -9.89 1.17
N ARG A 85 15.63 -8.78 1.91
CA ARG A 85 16.75 -8.36 2.78
C ARG A 85 16.60 -8.82 4.22
N LEU A 86 15.36 -9.03 4.67
CA LEU A 86 15.04 -9.41 6.06
C LEU A 86 14.90 -10.92 6.22
N VAL A 87 14.33 -11.58 5.21
CA VAL A 87 13.97 -12.99 5.18
C VAL A 87 14.77 -13.70 4.09
N THR A 88 15.20 -14.93 4.37
CA THR A 88 15.84 -15.82 3.40
C THR A 88 14.81 -16.46 2.47
N ASP A 89 15.27 -17.09 1.38
CA ASP A 89 14.41 -17.84 0.45
C ASP A 89 13.66 -18.99 1.14
N GLU A 90 14.26 -19.56 2.19
CA GLU A 90 13.64 -20.57 3.07
C GLU A 90 12.53 -20.03 3.98
N GLY A 91 12.23 -18.72 3.93
CA GLY A 91 11.22 -18.10 4.77
C GLY A 91 11.64 -17.97 6.23
N LYS A 92 12.93 -17.72 6.51
CA LYS A 92 13.45 -17.49 7.88
C LYS A 92 14.13 -16.13 7.98
N LEU A 93 14.15 -15.52 9.16
CA LEU A 93 14.89 -14.27 9.38
C LEU A 93 16.39 -14.46 9.13
N HIS A 94 17.00 -13.48 8.46
CA HIS A 94 18.44 -13.53 8.15
C HIS A 94 19.27 -13.49 9.44
N ARG A 95 20.33 -14.30 9.54
CA ARG A 95 21.26 -14.27 10.70
C ARG A 95 21.95 -12.93 10.94
N PHE A 96 21.96 -12.06 9.92
CA PHE A 96 22.61 -10.74 9.95
C PHE A 96 21.60 -9.62 10.19
N VAL A 97 20.35 -9.97 10.52
CA VAL A 97 19.30 -9.02 10.87
C VAL A 97 18.72 -9.47 12.19
N ASN A 98 18.72 -8.56 13.15
CA ASN A 98 18.04 -8.73 14.42
C ASN A 98 16.77 -7.87 14.36
N VAL A 99 15.64 -8.48 14.70
CA VAL A 99 14.35 -7.81 14.73
C VAL A 99 13.86 -7.81 16.16
N TYR A 100 13.42 -6.65 16.61
CA TYR A 100 12.93 -6.45 17.98
C TYR A 100 11.51 -5.95 17.92
N VAL A 101 10.64 -6.49 18.76
CA VAL A 101 9.25 -6.02 18.95
C VAL A 101 9.19 -5.48 20.38
N ASN A 102 8.91 -4.19 20.57
CA ASN A 102 8.89 -3.54 21.89
C ASN A 102 10.15 -3.84 22.72
N ASP A 103 11.33 -3.74 22.10
CA ASP A 103 12.65 -4.05 22.68
C ASP A 103 12.92 -5.53 22.99
N GLU A 104 12.03 -6.44 22.61
CA GLU A 104 12.19 -7.90 22.76
C GLU A 104 12.66 -8.55 21.45
N ASP A 105 13.70 -9.39 21.49
CA ASP A 105 14.23 -10.05 20.29
C ASP A 105 13.29 -11.19 19.84
N VAL A 106 12.80 -11.08 18.61
CA VAL A 106 11.80 -12.01 18.07
C VAL A 106 12.31 -13.45 17.98
N ARG A 107 13.63 -13.67 17.98
CA ARG A 107 14.21 -15.02 17.90
C ARG A 107 13.85 -15.90 19.09
N PHE A 108 13.51 -15.32 20.23
CA PHE A 108 13.08 -16.06 21.42
C PHE A 108 11.55 -16.18 21.53
N THR A 109 10.79 -15.35 20.80
CA THR A 109 9.33 -15.28 20.87
C THR A 109 8.62 -16.01 19.73
N GLY A 110 9.35 -16.62 18.78
CA GLY A 110 8.78 -17.35 17.64
C GLY A 110 9.15 -16.82 16.25
N ALA A 111 10.08 -15.87 16.19
CA ALA A 111 10.60 -15.25 14.97
C ALA A 111 9.50 -14.66 14.07
N LEU A 112 9.18 -15.33 12.96
CA LEU A 112 8.17 -14.86 12.01
C LEU A 112 6.73 -15.14 12.45
N ASP A 113 6.55 -16.03 13.42
CA ASP A 113 5.25 -16.40 13.99
C ASP A 113 4.87 -15.52 15.19
N THR A 114 5.78 -14.65 15.64
CA THR A 114 5.50 -13.74 16.76
C THR A 114 4.30 -12.87 16.46
N GLU A 115 3.30 -12.97 17.34
CA GLU A 115 2.07 -12.17 17.26
C GLU A 115 2.37 -10.71 17.56
N LEU A 116 1.81 -9.83 16.74
CA LEU A 116 1.95 -8.39 16.87
C LEU A 116 0.61 -7.76 17.22
N LYS A 117 0.68 -6.71 18.03
CA LYS A 117 -0.47 -5.94 18.50
C LYS A 117 -0.40 -4.52 17.95
N ASP A 118 -1.54 -3.86 18.05
CA ASP A 118 -1.63 -2.44 17.72
C ASP A 118 -0.72 -1.59 18.62
N GLY A 119 -0.08 -0.59 18.01
CA GLY A 119 0.87 0.31 18.67
C GLY A 119 2.23 -0.31 18.97
N ASP A 120 2.47 -1.56 18.57
CA ASP A 120 3.78 -2.19 18.73
C ASP A 120 4.84 -1.45 17.91
N SER A 121 6.05 -1.41 18.46
CA SER A 121 7.21 -0.87 17.78
C SER A 121 8.15 -1.99 17.35
N VAL A 122 8.39 -2.09 16.05
CA VAL A 122 9.31 -3.07 15.45
C VAL A 122 10.60 -2.36 15.07
N THR A 123 11.71 -2.78 15.63
CA THR A 123 13.03 -2.23 15.29
C THR A 123 13.86 -3.26 14.55
N ILE A 124 14.32 -2.91 13.35
CA ILE A 124 15.20 -3.75 12.54
C ILE A 124 16.62 -3.23 12.71
N LEU A 125 17.50 -4.05 13.28
CA LEU A 125 18.92 -3.75 13.42
C LEU A 125 19.76 -4.69 12.54
N PRO A 126 20.65 -4.14 11.70
CA PRO A 126 21.66 -4.97 11.06
C PRO A 126 22.62 -5.49 12.13
N ALA A 127 23.02 -6.75 12.01
CA ALA A 127 24.06 -7.34 12.84
C ALA A 127 25.39 -6.68 12.48
N VAL A 128 25.73 -5.62 13.22
CA VAL A 128 27.07 -5.04 13.22
C VAL A 128 27.84 -5.71 14.36
N ALA A 129 28.96 -6.34 14.02
CA ALA A 129 29.94 -6.69 15.04
C ALA A 129 30.43 -5.37 15.64
N GLY A 130 30.07 -5.10 16.91
CA GLY A 130 30.64 -3.99 17.66
C GLY A 130 32.15 -4.19 17.69
N GLY A 131 32.88 -3.28 17.04
CA GLY A 131 34.34 -3.20 17.13
C GLY A 131 34.78 -2.57 18.43
#